data_AF-A0A2W5D3D6-F1
#
_entry.id   AF-A0A2W5D3D6-F1
#
_cell.length_a   1.000
_cell.length_b   1.000
_cell.length_c   1.000
_cell.angle_alpha   90.00
_cell.angle_beta   90.00
_cell.angle_gamma   90.00
#
_symmetry.space_group_name_H-M   'P 1'
#
loop_
_entity.id
_entity.type
_entity.pdbx_description
1 polymer ?
#
loop_
_entity_poly.entity_id
_entity_poly.type
_entity_poly.pdbx_seq_one_letter_code
_entity_poly.pdbx_strand_id
1 'polypeptide(L)'
;MESTTELLEGALAPYKVVLGPDHADGGRLMTLTNEAGEPVLQRTLSKGQLSDRFALTDVVDGILRDLLLIEGRIAPEVIAHLHGNNRVKNYASL
;
A
#
# COMPACT_ATOMS: atom_id res chain seq x y z
N MET A 1 -4.23 11.33 -23.04
CA MET A 1 -5.03 10.79 -21.93
C MET A 1 -4.11 9.85 -21.20
N GLU A 2 -3.70 10.18 -19.98
CA GLU A 2 -2.80 9.33 -19.19
C GLU A 2 -3.59 8.09 -18.73
N SER A 3 -2.99 6.92 -18.88
CA SER A 3 -3.54 5.66 -18.40
C SER A 3 -3.37 5.57 -16.88
N THR A 4 -4.26 4.87 -16.18
CA THR A 4 -4.17 4.66 -14.71
C THR A 4 -2.78 4.14 -14.29
N THR A 5 -2.15 3.31 -15.12
CA THR A 5 -0.77 2.83 -14.91
C THR A 5 0.24 3.96 -14.92
N GLU A 6 0.17 4.90 -15.88
CA GLU A 6 1.11 6.03 -16.00
C GLU A 6 1.03 6.96 -14.80
N LEU A 7 -0.19 7.19 -14.28
CA LEU A 7 -0.40 7.96 -13.06
C LEU A 7 0.20 7.28 -11.82
N LEU A 8 0.03 5.95 -11.72
CA LEU A 8 0.61 5.16 -10.63
C LEU A 8 2.14 5.13 -10.69
N GLU A 9 2.71 4.93 -11.89
CA GLU A 9 4.16 4.94 -12.09
C GLU A 9 4.79 6.29 -11.75
N GLY A 10 4.14 7.40 -12.15
CA GLY A 10 4.61 8.74 -11.80
C GLY A 10 4.55 9.02 -10.29
N ALA A 11 3.50 8.57 -9.62
CA ALA A 11 3.30 8.82 -8.18
C ALA A 11 4.15 7.91 -7.28
N LEU A 12 4.54 6.73 -7.75
CA LEU A 12 5.29 5.73 -7.00
C LEU A 12 6.76 5.65 -7.40
N ALA A 13 7.26 6.55 -8.24
CA ALA A 13 8.69 6.62 -8.58
C ALA A 13 9.56 6.73 -7.30
N PRO A 14 10.70 6.01 -7.21
CA PRO A 14 11.39 5.26 -8.27
C PRO A 14 10.90 3.81 -8.48
N TYR A 15 9.82 3.39 -7.85
CA TYR A 15 9.31 2.04 -7.97
C TYR A 15 8.55 1.81 -9.28
N LYS A 16 8.74 0.64 -9.90
CA LYS A 16 7.98 0.24 -11.09
C LYS A 16 6.67 -0.42 -10.70
N VAL A 17 5.60 -0.06 -11.41
CA VAL A 17 4.24 -0.58 -11.18
C VAL A 17 3.87 -1.55 -12.28
N VAL A 18 3.53 -2.78 -11.89
CA VAL A 18 3.00 -3.80 -12.82
C VAL A 18 1.58 -4.15 -12.40
N LEU A 19 0.63 -3.95 -13.32
CA LEU A 19 -0.74 -4.41 -13.14
C LEU A 19 -0.93 -5.76 -13.85
N GLY A 20 -1.31 -6.77 -13.08
CA GLY A 20 -1.60 -8.11 -13.57
C GLY A 20 -2.88 -8.20 -14.40
N PRO A 21 -3.31 -9.42 -14.76
CA PRO A 21 -4.58 -9.62 -15.46
C PRO A 21 -5.76 -9.11 -14.63
N ASP A 22 -6.85 -8.78 -15.32
CA ASP A 22 -8.13 -8.51 -14.67
C ASP A 22 -8.58 -9.73 -13.86
N HIS A 23 -9.02 -9.45 -12.65
CA HIS A 23 -9.63 -10.42 -11.78
C HIS A 23 -11.14 -10.47 -12.08
N ALA A 24 -11.82 -11.56 -11.73
CA ALA A 24 -13.24 -11.76 -12.03
C ALA A 24 -14.17 -10.66 -11.46
N ASP A 25 -13.73 -9.96 -10.40
CA ASP A 25 -14.40 -8.81 -9.78
C ASP A 25 -14.14 -7.46 -10.50
N GLY A 26 -13.35 -7.46 -11.57
CA GLY A 26 -12.87 -6.26 -12.26
C GLY A 26 -11.74 -5.53 -11.52
N GLY A 27 -11.24 -6.12 -10.43
CA GLY A 27 -10.01 -5.71 -9.78
C GLY A 27 -8.76 -6.17 -10.54
N ARG A 28 -7.59 -5.73 -10.08
CA ARG A 28 -6.30 -6.04 -10.70
C ARG A 28 -5.22 -6.15 -9.63
N LEU A 29 -4.35 -7.15 -9.75
CA LEU A 29 -3.21 -7.28 -8.83
C LEU A 29 -2.14 -6.27 -9.23
N MET A 30 -1.83 -5.32 -8.35
CA MET A 30 -0.69 -4.43 -8.51
C MET A 30 0.53 -5.04 -7.84
N THR A 31 1.62 -5.17 -8.57
CA THR A 31 2.94 -5.55 -8.04
C THR A 31 3.87 -4.37 -8.21
N LEU A 32 4.53 -4.00 -7.12
CA LEU A 32 5.53 -2.95 -7.08
C LEU A 32 6.91 -3.58 -6.99
N THR A 33 7.81 -3.19 -7.89
CA THR A 33 9.19 -3.67 -7.90
C THR A 33 10.17 -2.54 -7.71
N ASN A 34 11.26 -2.78 -6.97
CA ASN A 34 12.35 -1.83 -6.85
C ASN A 34 13.17 -1.74 -8.15
N GLU A 35 14.19 -0.87 -8.17
CA GLU A 35 15.08 -0.69 -9.31
C GLU A 35 15.88 -1.96 -9.67
N ALA A 36 16.11 -2.85 -8.70
CA ALA A 36 16.75 -4.15 -8.91
C ALA A 36 15.79 -5.20 -9.53
N GLY A 37 14.50 -4.86 -9.69
CA GLY A 37 13.48 -5.77 -10.22
C GLY A 37 12.86 -6.70 -9.18
N GLU A 38 13.21 -6.53 -7.90
CA GLU A 38 12.66 -7.36 -6.82
C GLU A 38 11.27 -6.84 -6.40
N PRO A 39 10.27 -7.73 -6.23
CA PRO A 39 8.95 -7.33 -5.77
C PRO A 39 9.00 -6.88 -4.30
N VAL A 40 8.67 -5.62 -4.06
CA VAL A 40 8.65 -5.02 -2.71
C VAL A 40 7.26 -5.00 -2.10
N LEU A 41 6.21 -4.93 -2.92
CA LEU A 41 4.82 -4.87 -2.47
C LEU A 41 3.87 -5.49 -3.51
N GLN A 42 2.86 -6.21 -3.04
CA GLN A 42 1.77 -6.69 -3.89
C GLN A 42 0.42 -6.36 -3.25
N ARG A 43 -0.49 -5.76 -4.02
CA ARG A 43 -1.80 -5.35 -3.53
C ARG A 43 -2.87 -5.49 -4.61
N THR A 44 -3.99 -6.09 -4.25
CA THR A 44 -5.16 -6.15 -5.13
C THR A 44 -5.90 -4.81 -5.11
N LEU A 45 -6.08 -4.21 -6.28
CA LEU A 45 -6.86 -3.00 -6.49
C LEU A 45 -8.24 -3.38 -7.02
N SER A 46 -9.31 -2.90 -6.40
CA SER A 46 -10.67 -3.14 -6.90
C SER A 46 -10.99 -2.24 -8.09
N LYS A 47 -12.00 -2.62 -8.89
CA LYS A 47 -12.48 -1.82 -10.03
C LYS A 47 -12.79 -0.37 -9.65
N GLY A 48 -13.42 -0.15 -8.49
CA GLY A 48 -13.75 1.19 -7.99
C GLY A 48 -12.51 2.06 -7.75
N GLN A 49 -11.43 1.46 -7.23
CA GLN A 49 -10.16 2.14 -6.97
C GLN A 49 -9.45 2.54 -8.28
N LEU A 50 -9.59 1.71 -9.32
CA LEU A 50 -9.00 1.98 -10.64
C LEU A 50 -9.81 2.98 -11.48
N SER A 51 -11.11 3.12 -11.19
CA SER A 51 -12.04 3.97 -11.96
C SER A 51 -12.19 5.37 -11.37
N ASP A 52 -11.95 5.54 -10.06
CA ASP A 52 -12.09 6.81 -9.36
C ASP A 52 -10.72 7.40 -8.98
N ARG A 53 -10.48 8.67 -9.34
CA ARG A 53 -9.18 9.31 -9.13
C ARG A 53 -8.89 9.63 -7.66
N PHE A 54 -9.92 9.90 -6.86
CA PHE A 54 -9.74 10.16 -5.43
C PHE A 54 -9.38 8.86 -4.70
N ALA A 55 -10.07 7.77 -5.04
CA ALA A 55 -9.78 6.43 -4.57
C ALA A 55 -8.35 6.00 -4.95
N LEU A 56 -7.94 6.25 -6.19
CA LEU A 56 -6.56 5.98 -6.64
C LEU A 56 -5.51 6.76 -5.83
N THR A 57 -5.79 8.02 -5.48
CA THR A 57 -4.91 8.83 -4.64
C THR A 57 -4.78 8.24 -3.23
N ASP A 58 -5.88 7.79 -2.62
CA ASP A 58 -5.86 7.11 -1.32
C ASP A 58 -5.06 5.80 -1.36
N VAL A 59 -5.18 5.05 -2.46
CA VAL A 59 -4.38 3.84 -2.70
C VAL A 59 -2.89 4.16 -2.75
N VAL A 60 -2.50 5.21 -3.48
CA VAL A 60 -1.10 5.67 -3.58
C VAL A 60 -0.57 6.08 -2.20
N ASP A 61 -1.32 6.89 -1.44
CA ASP A 61 -0.91 7.31 -0.09
C ASP A 61 -0.72 6.11 0.84
N GLY A 62 -1.65 5.15 0.80
CA GLY A 62 -1.55 3.91 1.55
C GLY A 62 -0.34 3.06 1.15
N ILE A 63 0.00 3.00 -0.13
CA ILE A 63 1.19 2.29 -0.64
C ILE A 63 2.47 2.97 -0.15
N LEU A 64 2.55 4.30 -0.25
CA LEU A 64 3.72 5.06 0.23
C LEU A 64 3.95 4.83 1.73
N ARG A 65 2.88 4.79 2.53
CA ARG A 65 2.97 4.46 3.96
C ARG A 65 3.47 3.04 4.20
N ASP A 66 3.02 2.07 3.40
CA ASP A 66 3.47 0.68 3.50
C ASP A 66 4.95 0.54 3.12
N LEU A 67 5.39 1.24 2.07
CA LEU A 67 6.80 1.30 1.67
C LEU A 67 7.68 1.91 2.77
N LEU A 68 7.23 3.00 3.40
CA LEU A 68 7.94 3.59 4.56
C LEU A 68 8.06 2.61 5.73
N LEU A 69 7.06 1.75 5.93
CA LEU A 69 7.11 0.68 6.93
C LEU A 69 8.10 -0.42 6.53
N ILE A 70 8.03 -0.92 5.29
CA ILE A 70 8.86 -2.01 4.77
C ILE A 70 10.34 -1.61 4.71
N GLU A 71 10.64 -0.39 4.29
CA GLU A 71 12.01 0.15 4.23
C GLU A 71 12.59 0.54 5.61
N GLY A 72 11.83 0.35 6.70
CA GLY A 72 12.29 0.68 8.05
C GLY A 72 12.45 2.20 8.30
N ARG A 73 11.74 3.04 7.55
CA ARG A 73 11.69 4.51 7.73
C ARG A 73 10.68 4.94 8.78
N ILE A 74 9.96 4.01 9.42
CA ILE A 74 9.25 4.30 10.66
C ILE A 74 10.30 4.35 11.78
N ALA A 75 10.51 5.55 12.33
CA ALA A 75 11.33 5.73 13.51
C ALA A 75 10.89 4.69 14.57
N PRO A 76 11.81 3.91 15.16
CA PRO A 76 11.50 2.85 16.13
C PRO A 76 10.65 3.32 17.32
N GLU A 77 10.53 4.64 17.51
CA GLU A 77 9.71 5.31 18.51
C GLU A 77 8.19 5.13 18.31
N VAL A 78 7.71 4.96 17.07
CA VAL A 78 6.26 4.77 16.80
C VAL A 78 5.81 3.34 17.13
N ILE A 79 6.66 2.34 16.86
CA ILE A 79 6.42 0.94 17.26
C ILE A 79 6.43 0.83 18.80
N ALA A 80 7.35 1.55 19.46
CA ALA A 80 7.38 1.62 20.93
C ALA A 80 6.11 2.25 21.52
N HIS A 81 5.52 3.27 20.86
CA HIS A 81 4.29 3.90 21.32
C HIS A 81 3.05 3.00 21.18
N LEU A 82 2.98 2.18 20.13
CA LEU A 82 1.93 1.18 19.96
C LEU A 82 2.06 0.01 20.94
N HIS A 83 3.29 -0.39 21.28
CA HIS A 83 3.56 -1.46 22.25
C HIS A 83 3.25 -1.05 23.71
N GLY A 84 3.25 0.26 24.01
CA GLY A 84 2.88 0.80 25.34
C GLY A 84 1.38 0.84 25.64
N ASN A 85 0.52 0.76 24.61
CA ASN A 85 -0.94 0.84 24.78
C ASN A 85 -1.65 -0.52 24.79
N ASN A 86 -0.93 -1.63 24.59
CA ASN A 86 -1.46 -2.98 24.79
C ASN A 86 -1.27 -3.47 26.24
N ARG A 87 -1.54 -2.59 27.22
CA ARG A 87 -1.86 -3.04 28.58
C ARG A 87 -3.30 -3.52 28.55
N VAL A 88 -3.44 -4.79 28.24
CA VAL A 88 -4.60 -5.64 28.48
C VAL A 88 -5.33 -5.16 29.74
N LYS A 89 -6.46 -4.45 29.56
CA LYS A 89 -7.44 -4.33 30.65
C LYS A 89 -8.07 -5.70 30.77
N ASN A 90 -7.50 -6.52 31.65
CA ASN A 90 -8.15 -7.70 32.19
C ASN A 90 -9.49 -7.26 32.79
N TYR A 91 -10.58 -7.44 32.06
CA TYR A 91 -11.89 -7.56 32.68
C TYR A 91 -11.99 -8.99 33.21
N ALA A 92 -11.47 -9.18 34.43
CA ALA A 92 -11.76 -10.35 35.24
C ALA A 92 -12.20 -9.88 36.62
N SER A 93 -13.52 -10.00 36.83
CA SER A 93 -14.20 -10.28 38.09
C SER A 93 -14.09 -9.25 39.23
N LEU A 94 -15.21 -8.56 39.47
CA LEU A 94 -16.01 -8.63 40.71
C LEU A 94 -17.46 -8.26 40.40
#